data_AF-A0A7W7FI18-F1
#
_entry.id   AF-A0A7W7FI18-F1
#
_cell.length_a   1.000
_cell.length_b   1.000
_cell.length_c   1.000
_cell.angle_alpha   90.00
_cell.angle_beta   90.00
_cell.angle_gamma   90.00
#
_symmetry.space_group_name_H-M   'P 1'
#
loop_
_entity.id
_entity.type
_entity.pdbx_description
1 polymer ?
#
loop_
_entity_poly.entity_id
_entity_poly.type
_entity_poly.pdbx_seq_one_letter_code
_entity_poly.pdbx_strand_id
1 'polypeptide(L)'
;MTIELPVDDAPSRIHRMPTAAPSPEDVTHTLAEYERLAISTGDAVAIGAPEFTSDGETWSALWLGDRPPVGARVVVHRAGAATHVTRSWVESAPADEIWLDLWTRRPMTLFGASTIRAALARAFRDVIGTDKREPDDMRVDAPIVDPAVWEAAVVPRPEIPTPPRPEVPTPPRPEVPRPPRPAVRPASVAVPRPPSRGVHRLEDVVLPAAKPGSARKSKSRGSRDSGKRQGGQR
;
A
#
# COMPACT_ATOMS: atom_id res chain seq x y z
N MET A 1 -19.32 -20.78 63.50
CA MET A 1 -18.78 -19.48 63.07
C MET A 1 -18.90 -19.43 61.56
N THR A 2 -19.95 -18.78 61.06
CA THR A 2 -20.23 -18.69 59.63
C THR A 2 -19.75 -17.32 59.16
N ILE A 3 -18.81 -17.31 58.22
CA ILE A 3 -18.25 -16.09 57.64
C ILE A 3 -19.07 -15.80 56.38
N GLU A 4 -19.91 -14.76 56.44
CA GLU A 4 -20.59 -14.21 55.27
C GLU A 4 -19.61 -13.29 54.53
N LEU A 5 -19.26 -13.66 53.29
CA LEU A 5 -18.53 -12.80 52.37
C LEU A 5 -19.54 -11.94 51.59
N PRO A 6 -19.37 -10.60 51.53
CA PRO A 6 -20.23 -9.74 50.74
C PRO A 6 -19.98 -10.00 49.24
N VAL A 7 -21.02 -10.43 48.55
CA VAL A 7 -21.05 -10.55 47.09
C VAL A 7 -21.40 -9.17 46.54
N ASP A 8 -20.39 -8.44 46.09
CA ASP A 8 -20.57 -7.17 45.38
C ASP A 8 -21.03 -7.47 43.94
N ASP A 9 -22.36 -7.50 43.77
CA ASP A 9 -23.07 -7.81 42.52
C ASP A 9 -23.15 -6.58 41.61
N ALA A 10 -21.99 -6.05 41.22
CA ALA A 10 -21.90 -5.05 40.17
C ALA A 10 -21.43 -5.71 38.87
N PRO A 11 -22.34 -6.09 37.94
CA PRO A 11 -21.93 -6.51 36.62
C PRO A 11 -21.26 -5.31 35.95
N SER A 12 -19.94 -5.38 35.86
CA SER A 12 -19.12 -4.43 35.11
C SER A 12 -19.64 -4.41 33.67
N ARG A 13 -20.50 -3.44 33.37
CA ARG A 13 -21.04 -3.16 32.05
C ARG A 13 -19.93 -2.52 31.23
N ILE A 14 -18.89 -3.30 30.92
CA ILE A 14 -17.96 -2.98 29.84
C ILE A 14 -18.82 -3.02 28.59
N HIS A 15 -19.34 -1.86 28.19
CA HIS A 15 -19.77 -1.62 26.83
C HIS A 15 -18.54 -1.83 25.94
N ARG A 16 -18.24 -3.10 25.60
CA ARG A 16 -17.59 -3.39 24.33
C ARG A 16 -18.60 -2.92 23.30
N MET A 17 -18.45 -1.66 22.88
CA MET A 17 -18.97 -1.22 21.60
C MET A 17 -18.63 -2.32 20.60
N PRO A 18 -19.60 -2.86 19.84
CA PRO A 18 -19.26 -3.74 18.74
C PRO A 18 -18.31 -2.93 17.85
N THR A 19 -17.02 -3.29 17.87
CA THR A 19 -16.05 -2.76 16.92
C THR A 19 -16.58 -3.20 15.57
N ALA A 20 -17.24 -2.26 14.87
CA ALA A 20 -17.80 -2.54 13.56
C ALA A 20 -16.66 -3.12 12.71
N ALA A 21 -16.94 -4.26 12.07
CA ALA A 21 -15.98 -4.86 11.17
C ALA A 21 -15.56 -3.80 10.15
N PRO A 22 -14.26 -3.55 9.97
CA PRO A 22 -13.85 -2.45 9.14
C PRO A 22 -14.15 -2.78 7.67
N SER A 23 -14.56 -1.76 6.95
CA SER A 23 -15.01 -1.84 5.58
C SER A 23 -13.82 -1.81 4.59
N PRO A 24 -14.02 -2.27 3.33
CA PRO A 24 -13.04 -2.04 2.26
C PRO A 24 -12.67 -0.56 2.06
N GLU A 25 -13.60 0.34 2.37
CA GLU A 25 -13.38 1.78 2.32
C GLU A 25 -12.37 2.21 3.36
N ASP A 26 -12.36 1.59 4.54
CA ASP A 26 -11.36 1.86 5.59
C ASP A 26 -9.95 1.48 5.12
N VAL A 27 -9.79 0.32 4.46
CA VAL A 27 -8.49 -0.10 3.86
C VAL A 27 -8.01 0.87 2.78
N THR A 28 -8.93 1.33 1.95
CA THR A 28 -8.64 2.29 0.87
C THR A 28 -8.29 3.65 1.44
N HIS A 29 -8.99 4.06 2.51
CA HIS A 29 -8.68 5.26 3.27
C HIS A 29 -7.26 5.17 3.85
N THR A 30 -6.87 4.01 4.38
CA THR A 30 -5.52 3.78 4.89
C THR A 30 -4.49 3.86 3.77
N LEU A 31 -4.72 3.26 2.59
CA LEU A 31 -3.79 3.39 1.47
C LEU A 31 -3.63 4.85 1.02
N ALA A 32 -4.74 5.58 0.90
CA ALA A 32 -4.72 7.00 0.56
C ALA A 32 -4.00 7.85 1.62
N GLU A 33 -4.04 7.47 2.91
CA GLU A 33 -3.21 8.11 3.96
C GLU A 33 -1.72 7.90 3.71
N TYR A 34 -1.29 6.67 3.39
CA TYR A 34 0.11 6.36 3.10
C TYR A 34 0.61 7.10 1.86
N GLU A 35 -0.19 7.15 0.79
CA GLU A 35 0.14 7.90 -0.42
C GLU A 35 0.25 9.40 -0.14
N ARG A 36 -0.68 9.96 0.65
CA ARG A 36 -0.61 11.37 1.07
C ARG A 36 0.65 11.66 1.88
N LEU A 37 1.03 10.79 2.81
CA LEU A 37 2.27 10.94 3.58
C LEU A 37 3.51 10.86 2.69
N ALA A 38 3.56 9.91 1.76
CA ALA A 38 4.65 9.79 0.78
C ALA A 38 4.77 11.04 -0.10
N ILE A 39 3.66 11.56 -0.63
CA ILE A 39 3.62 12.78 -1.45
C ILE A 39 4.03 14.01 -0.63
N SER A 40 3.67 14.07 0.65
CA SER A 40 3.99 15.22 1.52
C SER A 40 5.48 15.45 1.74
N THR A 41 6.32 14.45 1.44
CA THR A 41 7.79 14.57 1.50
C THR A 41 8.37 15.49 0.42
N GLY A 42 7.63 15.73 -0.66
CA GLY A 42 8.12 16.45 -1.84
C GLY A 42 9.00 15.62 -2.77
N ASP A 43 9.29 14.36 -2.44
CA ASP A 43 10.05 13.45 -3.29
C ASP A 43 9.23 12.98 -4.49
N ALA A 44 9.90 12.70 -5.61
CA ALA A 44 9.26 12.02 -6.73
C ALA A 44 8.90 10.58 -6.33
N VAL A 45 7.60 10.27 -6.37
CA VAL A 45 7.04 8.96 -6.02
C VAL A 45 6.47 8.30 -7.26
N ALA A 46 6.88 7.06 -7.53
CA ALA A 46 6.22 6.20 -8.52
C ALA A 46 5.91 4.83 -7.92
N ILE A 47 4.65 4.42 -7.99
CA ILE A 47 4.17 3.14 -7.45
C ILE A 47 3.87 2.23 -8.64
N GLY A 48 4.57 1.10 -8.73
CA GLY A 48 4.28 0.07 -9.71
C GLY A 48 2.95 -0.63 -9.43
N ALA A 49 2.34 -1.22 -10.46
CA ALA A 49 1.17 -2.07 -10.25
C ALA A 49 1.56 -3.29 -9.40
N PRO A 50 0.74 -3.73 -8.44
CA PRO A 50 0.98 -4.97 -7.73
C PRO A 50 0.89 -6.16 -8.69
N GLU A 51 1.82 -7.09 -8.57
CA GLU A 51 1.83 -8.35 -9.31
C GLU A 51 1.61 -9.52 -8.35
N PHE A 52 0.96 -10.57 -8.84
CA PHE A 52 0.52 -11.72 -8.07
C PHE A 52 1.07 -13.01 -8.67
N THR A 53 1.25 -14.04 -7.84
CA THR A 53 1.82 -15.33 -8.26
C THR A 53 1.08 -16.53 -7.67
N SER A 54 1.02 -17.64 -8.42
CA SER A 54 0.52 -18.95 -8.00
C SER A 54 1.60 -19.91 -7.53
N ASP A 55 2.85 -19.63 -7.88
CA ASP A 55 3.98 -20.55 -7.77
C ASP A 55 5.27 -19.90 -7.24
N GLY A 56 5.31 -18.57 -7.14
CA GLY A 56 6.51 -17.80 -6.79
C GLY A 56 7.40 -17.45 -7.99
N GLU A 57 7.15 -18.04 -9.15
CA GLU A 57 7.99 -17.93 -10.35
C GLU A 57 7.36 -17.00 -11.39
N THR A 58 6.06 -17.20 -11.67
CA THR A 58 5.31 -16.43 -12.65
C THR A 58 4.53 -15.33 -11.96
N TRP A 59 4.70 -14.10 -12.43
CA TRP A 59 4.08 -12.90 -11.84
C TRP A 59 3.16 -12.23 -12.86
N SER A 60 1.95 -11.89 -12.43
CA SER A 60 0.94 -11.26 -13.28
C SER A 60 0.28 -10.10 -12.55
N ALA A 61 0.05 -8.98 -13.25
CA ALA A 61 -0.73 -7.85 -12.73
C ALA A 61 -2.23 -8.17 -12.54
N LEU A 62 -2.71 -9.25 -13.16
CA LEU A 62 -4.09 -9.72 -13.07
C LEU A 62 -4.14 -11.11 -12.46
N TRP A 63 -5.00 -11.31 -11.46
CA TRP A 63 -5.24 -12.60 -10.83
C TRP A 63 -6.61 -13.14 -11.21
N LEU A 64 -6.64 -14.29 -11.88
CA LEU A 64 -7.88 -14.97 -12.32
C LEU A 64 -8.03 -16.36 -11.67
N GLY A 65 -7.21 -16.69 -10.67
CA GLY A 65 -7.27 -17.99 -10.01
C GLY A 65 -8.44 -18.10 -9.03
N ASP A 66 -9.01 -19.30 -8.91
CA ASP A 66 -10.09 -19.61 -7.95
C ASP A 66 -9.62 -19.64 -6.49
N ARG A 67 -8.29 -19.72 -6.28
CA ARG A 67 -7.66 -19.65 -4.96
C ARG A 67 -6.99 -18.29 -4.79
N PRO A 68 -6.80 -17.82 -3.55
CA PRO A 68 -5.96 -16.65 -3.30
C PRO A 68 -4.55 -16.84 -3.88
N PRO A 69 -3.89 -15.76 -4.31
CA PRO A 69 -2.51 -15.82 -4.77
C PRO A 69 -1.59 -16.33 -3.65
N VAL A 70 -0.52 -17.02 -4.02
CA VAL A 70 0.50 -17.47 -3.07
C VAL A 70 1.29 -16.27 -2.55
N GLY A 71 1.55 -15.29 -3.43
CA GLY A 71 2.24 -14.06 -3.05
C GLY A 71 1.88 -12.87 -3.92
N ALA A 72 2.24 -11.70 -3.43
CA ALA A 72 2.17 -10.44 -4.14
C ALA A 72 3.49 -9.69 -4.04
N ARG A 73 3.86 -8.96 -5.08
CA ARG A 73 5.02 -8.07 -5.07
C ARG A 73 4.68 -6.71 -5.66
N VAL A 74 5.42 -5.70 -5.25
CA VAL A 74 5.30 -4.35 -5.79
C VAL A 74 6.64 -3.65 -5.71
N VAL A 75 6.83 -2.67 -6.59
CA VAL A 75 8.00 -1.80 -6.62
C VAL A 75 7.54 -0.36 -6.38
N VAL A 76 8.17 0.31 -5.41
CA VAL A 76 7.97 1.74 -5.15
C VAL A 76 9.29 2.45 -5.41
N HIS A 77 9.25 3.52 -6.21
CA HIS A 77 10.39 4.39 -6.46
C HIS A 77 10.25 5.67 -5.63
N ARG A 78 11.31 6.03 -4.93
CA ARG A 78 11.46 7.29 -4.20
C ARG A 78 12.75 7.97 -4.63
N ALA A 79 12.66 9.17 -5.19
CA ALA A 79 13.83 9.94 -5.66
C ALA A 79 14.76 9.10 -6.57
N GLY A 80 14.18 8.23 -7.41
CA GLY A 80 14.92 7.32 -8.30
C GLY A 80 15.35 5.98 -7.68
N ALA A 81 15.36 5.84 -6.35
CA ALA A 81 15.69 4.58 -5.68
C ALA A 81 14.49 3.62 -5.66
N ALA A 82 14.69 2.38 -6.09
CA ALA A 82 13.66 1.35 -6.13
C ALA A 82 13.62 0.52 -4.83
N THR A 83 12.43 0.38 -4.25
CA THR A 83 12.15 -0.49 -3.11
C THR A 83 11.25 -1.62 -3.57
N HIS A 84 11.76 -2.85 -3.52
CA HIS A 84 10.99 -4.06 -3.82
C HIS A 84 10.43 -4.65 -2.52
N VAL A 85 9.15 -4.97 -2.52
CA VAL A 85 8.50 -5.73 -1.45
C VAL A 85 7.78 -6.91 -2.07
N THR A 86 7.97 -8.08 -1.44
CA THR A 86 7.24 -9.31 -1.73
C THR A 86 6.61 -9.79 -0.43
N ARG A 87 5.35 -10.23 -0.49
CA ARG A 87 4.62 -10.78 0.65
C ARG A 87 3.98 -12.11 0.26
N SER A 88 3.98 -13.05 1.19
CA SER A 88 3.18 -14.28 1.12
C SER A 88 1.76 -14.00 1.58
N TRP A 89 0.76 -14.60 0.91
CA TRP A 89 -0.64 -14.51 1.35
C TRP A 89 -0.81 -15.12 2.74
N VAL A 90 -0.23 -16.30 2.98
CA VAL A 90 -0.37 -17.04 4.23
C VAL A 90 0.15 -16.24 5.43
N GLU A 91 1.23 -15.49 5.25
CA GLU A 91 1.83 -14.66 6.30
C GLU A 91 1.15 -13.31 6.49
N SER A 92 0.38 -12.88 5.49
CA SER A 92 -0.24 -11.55 5.46
C SER A 92 -1.73 -11.59 5.71
N ALA A 93 -2.32 -12.78 5.68
CA ALA A 93 -3.73 -13.00 5.93
C ALA A 93 -4.08 -12.49 7.34
N PRO A 94 -5.12 -11.65 7.46
CA PRO A 94 -5.55 -11.13 8.75
C PRO A 94 -6.03 -12.27 9.65
N ALA A 95 -5.72 -12.19 10.94
CA ALA A 95 -6.15 -13.18 11.93
C ALA A 95 -7.66 -13.11 12.22
N ASP A 96 -8.28 -11.94 12.03
CA ASP A 96 -9.72 -11.76 12.18
C ASP A 96 -10.48 -12.44 11.02
N GLU A 97 -11.45 -13.28 11.37
CA GLU A 97 -12.18 -14.10 10.40
C GLU A 97 -13.01 -13.27 9.41
N ILE A 98 -13.57 -12.14 9.86
CA ILE A 98 -14.39 -11.27 9.00
C ILE A 98 -13.49 -10.63 7.95
N TRP A 99 -12.32 -10.16 8.37
CA TRP A 99 -11.30 -9.66 7.46
C TRP A 99 -10.77 -10.72 6.50
N LEU A 100 -10.55 -11.94 6.98
CA LEU A 100 -10.07 -13.05 6.15
C LEU A 100 -11.10 -13.40 5.05
N ASP A 101 -12.38 -13.45 5.39
CA ASP A 101 -13.46 -13.65 4.42
C ASP A 101 -13.49 -12.52 3.38
N LEU A 102 -13.35 -11.28 3.83
CA LEU A 102 -13.31 -10.12 2.93
C LEU A 102 -12.11 -10.17 1.96
N TRP A 103 -10.93 -10.53 2.48
CA TRP A 103 -9.72 -10.74 1.69
C TRP A 103 -9.93 -11.85 0.67
N THR A 104 -10.52 -12.97 1.08
CA THR A 104 -10.79 -14.11 0.19
C THR A 104 -11.74 -13.73 -0.95
N ARG A 105 -12.73 -12.86 -0.71
CA ARG A 105 -13.65 -12.36 -1.76
C ARG A 105 -13.00 -11.36 -2.70
N ARG A 106 -11.98 -10.62 -2.24
CA ARG A 106 -11.35 -9.51 -3.00
C ARG A 106 -9.82 -9.56 -2.88
N PRO A 107 -9.17 -10.67 -3.30
CA PRO A 107 -7.76 -10.89 -3.01
C PRO A 107 -6.90 -9.82 -3.66
N MET A 108 -7.14 -9.47 -4.93
CA MET A 108 -6.36 -8.45 -5.63
C MET A 108 -6.42 -7.08 -4.96
N THR A 109 -7.62 -6.64 -4.56
CA THR A 109 -7.82 -5.30 -3.99
C THR A 109 -7.16 -5.19 -2.63
N LEU A 110 -7.41 -6.13 -1.74
CA LEU A 110 -7.00 -6.01 -0.34
C LEU A 110 -5.55 -6.44 -0.12
N PHE A 111 -5.13 -7.55 -0.73
CA PHE A 111 -3.74 -7.99 -0.64
C PHE A 111 -2.80 -7.12 -1.46
N GLY A 112 -3.24 -6.64 -2.62
CA GLY A 112 -2.50 -5.64 -3.41
C GLY A 112 -2.31 -4.34 -2.62
N ALA A 113 -3.37 -3.79 -2.03
CA ALA A 113 -3.28 -2.59 -1.19
C ALA A 113 -2.38 -2.80 0.04
N SER A 114 -2.47 -3.95 0.71
CA SER A 114 -1.59 -4.30 1.84
C SER A 114 -0.12 -4.35 1.41
N THR A 115 0.17 -4.91 0.23
CA THR A 115 1.53 -4.99 -0.32
C THR A 115 2.07 -3.60 -0.69
N ILE A 116 1.24 -2.74 -1.27
CA ILE A 116 1.59 -1.33 -1.56
C ILE A 116 1.90 -0.58 -0.27
N ARG A 117 1.06 -0.71 0.78
CA ARG A 117 1.33 -0.07 2.07
C ARG A 117 2.66 -0.50 2.67
N ALA A 118 2.97 -1.80 2.64
CA ALA A 118 4.25 -2.31 3.11
C ALA A 118 5.44 -1.74 2.31
N ALA A 119 5.30 -1.58 0.99
CA ALA A 119 6.31 -0.97 0.15
C ALA A 119 6.49 0.53 0.42
N LEU A 120 5.40 1.28 0.59
CA LEU A 120 5.43 2.68 0.97
C LEU A 120 6.07 2.86 2.36
N ALA A 121 5.68 2.06 3.35
CA ALA A 121 6.28 2.09 4.68
C ALA A 121 7.80 1.86 4.65
N ARG A 122 8.26 0.96 3.78
CA ARG A 122 9.69 0.67 3.61
C ARG A 122 10.43 1.77 2.86
N ALA A 123 9.84 2.33 1.79
CA ALA A 123 10.45 3.39 0.99
C ALA A 123 10.49 4.74 1.71
N PHE A 124 9.50 5.02 2.57
CA PHE A 124 9.33 6.27 3.31
C PHE A 124 9.41 6.04 4.83
N ARG A 125 10.36 5.20 5.28
CA ARG A 125 10.49 4.80 6.69
C ARG A 125 10.61 5.99 7.66
N ASP A 126 11.26 7.06 7.23
CA ASP A 126 11.43 8.33 7.94
C ASP A 126 10.11 9.05 8.24
N VAL A 127 9.11 8.93 7.36
CA VAL A 127 7.84 9.66 7.45
C VAL A 127 6.67 8.77 7.87
N ILE A 128 6.63 7.53 7.39
CA ILE A 128 5.54 6.58 7.64
C ILE A 128 5.86 5.66 8.84
N GLY A 129 7.14 5.38 9.10
CA GLY A 129 7.58 4.36 10.06
C GLY A 129 7.93 4.85 11.46
N THR A 130 7.74 6.14 11.78
CA THR A 130 8.28 6.74 13.00
C THR A 130 7.38 6.68 14.23
N ASP A 131 6.08 6.36 14.13
CA ASP A 131 5.21 6.36 15.32
C ASP A 131 3.98 5.41 15.33
N LYS A 132 3.43 5.03 14.17
CA LYS A 132 2.24 4.15 14.10
C LYS A 132 2.64 2.71 13.81
N ARG A 133 3.05 2.01 14.86
CA ARG A 133 3.23 0.56 14.83
C ARG A 133 1.86 -0.12 14.73
N GLU A 134 1.64 -0.98 13.75
CA GLU A 134 0.42 -1.81 13.73
C GLU A 134 0.46 -2.76 14.95
N PRO A 135 -0.66 -2.99 15.65
CA PRO A 135 -0.70 -3.87 16.82
C PRO A 135 -0.23 -5.31 16.52
N ASP A 136 -0.26 -5.72 15.25
CA ASP A 136 0.19 -7.03 14.78
C ASP A 136 1.69 -7.09 14.40
N ASP A 137 2.42 -5.96 14.41
CA ASP A 137 3.87 -5.94 14.22
C ASP A 137 4.58 -6.41 15.51
N MET A 138 4.51 -7.72 15.76
CA MET A 138 5.25 -8.36 16.84
C MET A 138 6.73 -7.96 16.75
N ARG A 139 7.24 -7.50 17.88
CA ARG A 139 8.66 -7.24 18.05
C ARG A 139 9.37 -8.59 18.00
N VAL A 140 9.88 -8.97 16.84
CA VAL A 140 11.13 -9.71 16.86
C VAL A 140 12.14 -8.65 17.27
N ASP A 141 12.43 -8.57 18.57
CA ASP A 141 13.65 -7.91 19.02
C ASP A 141 14.76 -8.67 18.33
N ALA A 142 15.14 -8.19 17.14
CA ALA A 142 16.29 -8.71 16.45
C ALA A 142 17.42 -8.63 17.49
N PRO A 143 18.06 -9.76 17.84
CA PRO A 143 19.20 -9.68 18.73
C PRO A 143 20.11 -8.62 18.13
N ILE A 144 20.54 -7.66 18.95
CA ILE A 144 21.54 -6.69 18.54
C ILE A 144 22.77 -7.53 18.22
N VAL A 145 22.92 -7.87 16.94
CA VAL A 145 24.07 -8.61 16.47
C VAL A 145 25.21 -7.62 16.55
N ASP A 146 26.15 -7.88 17.45
CA ASP A 146 27.39 -7.12 17.53
C ASP A 146 28.07 -7.18 16.15
N PRO A 147 28.32 -6.03 15.48
CA PRO A 147 28.90 -6.02 14.14
C PRO A 147 30.24 -6.78 14.06
N ALA A 148 30.95 -6.96 15.18
CA ALA A 148 32.16 -7.78 15.25
C ALA A 148 31.90 -9.28 14.96
N VAL A 149 30.70 -9.78 15.25
CA VAL A 149 30.30 -11.17 14.96
C VAL A 149 30.07 -11.37 13.46
N TRP A 150 29.65 -10.35 12.73
CA TRP A 150 29.42 -10.44 11.28
C TRP A 150 30.72 -10.47 10.48
N GLU A 151 31.72 -9.70 10.89
CA GLU A 151 33.03 -9.73 10.24
C GLU A 151 33.75 -11.08 10.44
N ALA A 152 33.56 -11.73 11.60
CA ALA A 152 34.12 -13.06 11.87
C ALA A 152 33.43 -14.20 11.08
N ALA A 153 32.18 -14.00 10.66
CA ALA A 153 31.39 -14.99 9.91
C ALA A 153 31.58 -14.90 8.39
N VAL A 154 32.31 -13.89 7.89
CA VAL A 154 32.75 -13.84 6.49
C VAL A 154 33.90 -14.84 6.33
N VAL A 155 33.55 -16.12 6.27
CA VAL A 155 34.47 -17.14 5.76
C VAL A 155 34.84 -16.71 4.34
N PRO A 156 36.14 -16.55 4.00
CA PRO A 156 36.53 -16.21 2.65
C PRO A 156 35.91 -17.25 1.72
N ARG A 157 35.04 -16.79 0.82
CA ARG A 157 34.43 -17.64 -0.20
C ARG A 157 35.60 -18.36 -0.89
N PRO A 158 35.67 -19.70 -0.86
CA PRO A 158 36.75 -20.41 -1.52
C PRO A 158 36.77 -19.98 -2.98
N GLU A 159 37.92 -19.50 -3.45
CA GLU A 159 38.14 -19.20 -4.86
C GLU A 159 38.03 -20.53 -5.62
N ILE A 160 36.84 -20.80 -6.16
CA ILE A 160 36.66 -21.89 -7.10
C ILE A 160 37.50 -21.51 -8.31
N PRO A 161 38.53 -22.31 -8.68
CA PRO A 161 39.33 -22.04 -9.86
C PRO A 161 38.38 -21.95 -11.05
N THR A 162 38.27 -20.77 -11.66
CA THR A 162 37.45 -20.59 -12.85
C THR A 162 38.03 -21.49 -13.93
N PRO A 163 37.31 -22.52 -14.40
CA PRO A 163 37.83 -23.33 -15.49
C PRO A 163 38.06 -22.44 -16.71
N PRO A 164 39.13 -22.68 -17.49
CA PRO A 164 39.39 -21.91 -18.70
C PRO A 164 38.15 -21.97 -19.58
N ARG A 165 37.61 -20.78 -19.89
CA ARG A 165 36.41 -20.65 -20.73
C ARG A 165 36.72 -21.30 -22.08
N PRO A 166 36.03 -22.38 -22.48
CA PRO A 166 36.24 -22.96 -23.80
C PRO A 166 35.94 -21.88 -24.85
N GLU A 167 36.90 -21.63 -25.74
CA GLU A 167 36.72 -20.79 -26.90
C GLU A 167 35.72 -21.48 -27.83
N VAL A 168 34.44 -21.19 -27.65
CA VAL A 168 33.41 -21.62 -28.59
C VAL A 168 33.63 -20.81 -29.87
N PRO A 169 33.89 -21.46 -31.03
CA PRO A 169 33.99 -20.76 -32.30
C PRO A 169 32.71 -19.97 -32.52
N THR A 170 32.82 -18.65 -32.60
CA THR A 170 31.68 -17.78 -32.88
C THR A 170 31.15 -18.15 -34.26
N PRO A 171 29.93 -18.72 -34.38
CA PRO A 171 29.37 -19.01 -35.69
C PRO A 171 29.20 -17.70 -36.46
N PRO A 172 29.39 -17.70 -37.79
CA PRO A 172 29.19 -16.52 -38.61
C PRO A 172 27.77 -15.99 -38.37
N ARG A 173 27.69 -14.71 -37.99
CA ARG A 173 26.44 -14.02 -37.71
C ARG A 173 25.53 -14.16 -38.93
N PRO A 174 24.34 -14.79 -38.80
CA PRO A 174 23.40 -14.88 -39.91
C PRO A 174 23.07 -13.48 -40.40
N GLU A 175 23.26 -13.24 -41.69
CA GLU A 175 22.92 -11.99 -42.33
C GLU A 175 21.39 -11.90 -42.43
N VAL A 176 20.76 -11.31 -41.39
CA VAL A 176 19.32 -11.14 -41.36
C VAL A 176 18.94 -10.17 -42.50
N PRO A 177 18.09 -10.58 -43.46
CA PRO A 177 17.62 -9.70 -44.51
C PRO A 177 16.98 -8.46 -43.89
N ARG A 178 17.48 -7.26 -44.23
CA ARG A 178 16.87 -6.02 -43.75
C ARG A 178 15.43 -5.99 -44.24
N PRO A 179 14.44 -5.82 -43.35
CA PRO A 179 13.06 -5.66 -43.78
C PRO A 179 12.95 -4.44 -44.69
N PRO A 180 12.11 -4.49 -45.74
CA PRO A 180 11.90 -3.38 -46.64
C PRO A 180 11.42 -2.16 -45.84
N ARG A 181 12.02 -1.01 -46.15
CA ARG A 181 11.70 0.27 -45.53
C ARG A 181 10.19 0.53 -45.71
N PRO A 182 9.42 0.76 -44.63
CA PRO A 182 7.99 1.01 -44.75
C PRO A 182 7.74 2.23 -45.64
N ALA A 183 6.87 2.07 -46.64
CA ALA A 183 6.46 3.13 -47.53
C ALA A 183 5.90 4.30 -46.71
N VAL A 184 6.32 5.52 -47.08
CA VAL A 184 5.87 6.78 -46.49
C VAL A 184 4.34 6.82 -46.58
N ARG A 185 3.66 6.74 -45.43
CA ARG A 185 2.20 6.89 -45.39
C ARG A 185 1.85 8.31 -45.84
N PRO A 186 0.91 8.48 -46.79
CA PRO A 186 0.42 9.81 -47.14
C PRO A 186 -0.22 10.47 -45.91
N ALA A 187 -0.03 11.78 -45.79
CA ALA A 187 -0.54 12.58 -44.69
C ALA A 187 -2.04 12.32 -44.50
N SER A 188 -2.43 11.94 -43.29
CA SER A 188 -3.81 11.80 -42.86
C SER A 188 -4.54 13.13 -43.06
N VAL A 189 -5.44 13.20 -44.05
CA VAL A 189 -6.40 14.30 -44.20
C VAL A 189 -7.20 14.39 -42.91
N ALA A 190 -7.18 15.55 -42.27
CA ALA A 190 -7.90 15.80 -41.03
C ALA A 190 -9.40 15.62 -41.26
N VAL A 191 -9.94 14.49 -40.81
CA VAL A 191 -11.38 14.26 -40.76
C VAL A 191 -11.95 15.17 -39.66
N PRO A 192 -12.87 16.10 -39.98
CA PRO A 192 -13.50 16.94 -38.97
C PRO A 192 -14.25 16.05 -37.97
N ARG A 193 -13.88 16.14 -36.70
CA ARG A 193 -14.54 15.40 -35.63
C ARG A 193 -16.01 15.85 -35.54
N PRO A 194 -16.97 14.92 -35.49
CA PRO A 194 -18.36 15.27 -35.19
C PRO A 194 -18.45 15.90 -33.79
N PRO A 195 -19.39 16.83 -33.55
CA PRO A 195 -19.59 17.42 -32.24
C PRO A 195 -19.92 16.31 -31.23
N SER A 196 -19.17 16.29 -30.13
CA SER A 196 -19.39 15.38 -29.01
C SER A 196 -20.80 15.57 -28.45
N ARG A 197 -21.63 14.53 -28.60
CA ARG A 197 -23.00 14.44 -28.10
C ARG A 197 -22.98 14.31 -26.58
N GLY A 198 -22.84 15.43 -25.88
CA GLY A 198 -22.79 15.44 -24.40
C GLY A 198 -22.45 16.77 -23.73
N VAL A 199 -22.33 17.88 -24.47
CA VAL A 199 -22.22 19.20 -23.85
C VAL A 199 -23.63 19.67 -23.49
N HIS A 200 -24.01 19.48 -22.23
CA HIS A 200 -25.21 20.10 -21.67
C HIS A 200 -25.10 21.62 -21.85
N ARG A 201 -26.06 22.22 -22.56
CA ARG A 201 -26.12 23.68 -22.70
C ARG A 201 -26.54 24.26 -21.34
N LEU A 202 -25.99 25.42 -21.01
CA LEU A 202 -26.22 26.10 -19.73
C LEU A 202 -27.71 26.43 -19.48
N GLU A 203 -28.53 26.40 -20.53
CA GLU A 203 -29.97 26.61 -20.50
C GLU A 203 -30.80 25.40 -19.98
N ASP A 204 -30.19 24.22 -19.81
CA ASP A 204 -30.85 23.04 -19.21
C ASP A 204 -30.74 22.97 -17.67
N VAL A 205 -30.13 23.97 -17.02
CA VAL A 205 -30.08 24.06 -15.55
C VAL A 205 -31.41 24.63 -15.05
N VAL A 206 -32.43 23.77 -15.00
CA VAL A 206 -33.64 24.02 -14.21
C VAL A 206 -33.23 24.03 -12.74
N LEU A 207 -33.08 25.23 -12.18
CA LEU A 207 -32.89 25.44 -10.75
C LEU A 207 -34.06 24.77 -10.00
N PRO A 208 -33.81 23.75 -9.14
CA PRO A 208 -34.86 23.21 -8.32
C PRO A 208 -35.36 24.30 -7.37
N ALA A 209 -36.68 24.49 -7.36
CA ALA A 209 -37.36 25.41 -6.47
C ALA A 209 -36.85 25.23 -5.02
N ALA A 210 -36.36 26.33 -4.45
CA ALA A 210 -35.82 26.39 -3.10
C ALA A 210 -36.85 25.84 -2.10
N LYS A 211 -36.53 24.71 -1.46
CA LYS A 211 -37.26 24.23 -0.30
C LYS A 211 -37.07 25.24 0.85
N PRO A 212 -38.15 25.77 1.46
CA PRO A 212 -38.02 26.66 2.59
C PRO A 212 -37.60 25.87 3.85
N GLY A 213 -36.55 26.36 4.51
CA GLY A 213 -36.40 26.33 5.96
C GLY A 213 -36.01 25.00 6.63
N SER A 214 -34.70 24.71 6.66
CA SER A 214 -34.11 23.92 7.76
C SER A 214 -33.08 24.81 8.46
N ALA A 215 -33.48 25.43 9.56
CA ALA A 215 -32.62 26.22 10.44
C ALA A 215 -31.52 25.35 11.05
N ARG A 216 -30.35 25.29 10.40
CA ARG A 216 -29.14 24.71 11.00
C ARG A 216 -28.48 25.77 11.88
N LYS A 217 -28.62 25.56 13.20
CA LYS A 217 -27.90 26.27 14.25
C LYS A 217 -26.39 26.18 14.01
N SER A 218 -25.81 27.25 13.49
CA SER A 218 -24.37 27.51 13.52
C SER A 218 -23.94 27.81 14.96
N LYS A 219 -23.58 26.77 15.72
CA LYS A 219 -22.83 26.95 16.97
C LYS A 219 -21.38 27.30 16.61
N SER A 220 -21.15 28.60 16.52
CA SER A 220 -19.85 29.24 16.72
C SER A 220 -19.15 28.63 17.94
N ARG A 221 -18.03 27.94 17.72
CA ARG A 221 -17.05 27.63 18.77
C ARG A 221 -15.88 28.60 18.62
N GLY A 222 -16.14 29.83 19.05
CA GLY A 222 -15.08 30.67 19.62
C GLY A 222 -14.87 30.23 21.06
N SER A 223 -13.70 29.65 21.35
CA SER A 223 -13.02 29.82 22.64
C SER A 223 -11.57 29.38 22.47
N ARG A 224 -10.74 30.30 22.00
CA ARG A 224 -9.29 30.25 22.24
C ARG A 224 -9.11 30.70 23.69
N ASP A 225 -9.02 29.73 24.57
CA ASP A 225 -8.63 29.96 25.95
C ASP A 225 -7.10 30.07 26.02
N SER A 226 -6.64 31.27 26.35
CA SER A 226 -5.25 31.63 26.57
C SER A 226 -4.90 31.44 28.05
N GLY A 227 -4.56 30.21 28.45
CA GLY A 227 -3.88 29.92 29.73
C GLY A 227 -2.37 30.08 29.54
N LYS A 228 -1.78 31.25 29.80
CA LYS A 228 -1.34 31.78 31.10
C LYS A 228 -0.12 31.03 31.65
N ARG A 229 1.03 31.68 31.44
CA ARG A 229 2.32 31.42 32.07
C ARG A 229 2.22 31.54 33.61
N GLN A 230 2.59 30.48 34.31
CA GLN A 230 3.20 30.48 35.65
C GLN A 230 4.25 29.38 35.57
N GLY A 231 5.46 29.48 36.09
CA GLY A 231 6.13 30.46 36.91
C GLY A 231 7.47 29.79 37.22
N GLY A 232 8.57 30.50 36.97
CA GLY A 232 9.88 30.03 37.37
C GLY A 232 10.02 30.11 38.88
N GLN A 233 10.44 29.02 39.51
CA GLN A 233 11.30 29.03 40.68
C GLN A 233 12.09 27.72 40.72
N ARG A 234 13.40 27.84 40.55
CA ARG A 234 14.43 27.13 41.29
C ARG A 234 15.78 27.74 40.95
#